data_AF-A0A1A8CQM8-F1
#
_entry.id   AF-A0A1A8CQM8-F1
#
_cell.length_a   1.000
_cell.length_b   1.000
_cell.length_c   1.000
_cell.angle_alpha   90.00
_cell.angle_beta   90.00
_cell.angle_gamma   90.00
#
_symmetry.space_group_name_H-M   'P 1'
#
loop_
_entity.id
_entity.type
_entity.pdbx_description
1 polymer ?
#
loop_
_entity_poly.entity_id
_entity_poly.type
_entity_poly.pdbx_seq_one_letter_code
_entity_poly.pdbx_strand_id
1 'polypeptide(L)'
;MSRDCVVDLHVSTTSISVFVKATMFSVGDSQSSIRKLESLLRVIKYPGCVNYSGLDKGDPIAFLPILSFSLTSFSPPFAESLVAVGLELAGKTDLRFTDTLYKVLRDVFHYKPILSKQQFLQSGFSQRKISFTCDIINLVLQRHCQLKKVSRKAFVVDHEENRVRISNSSLKETLSSHNVARVSHTEVNSSDIS
;
A
#
# COMPACT_ATOMS: atom_id res chain seq x y z
N MET A 1 -5.07 -9.24 11.11
CA MET A 1 -3.94 -8.55 11.80
C MET A 1 -3.07 -7.85 10.76
N SER A 2 -3.53 -6.70 10.26
CA SER A 2 -2.77 -5.83 9.35
C SER A 2 -1.94 -4.87 10.18
N ARG A 3 -0.62 -5.04 10.19
CA ARG A 3 0.28 -3.97 10.65
C ARG A 3 0.65 -3.14 9.43
N ASP A 4 0.38 -1.85 9.54
CA ASP A 4 0.45 -0.87 8.48
C ASP A 4 1.83 -0.81 7.82
N CYS A 5 1.84 -0.68 6.49
CA CYS A 5 3.02 -0.33 5.72
C CYS A 5 3.41 1.11 6.10
N VAL A 6 4.23 1.26 7.15
CA VAL A 6 4.90 2.53 7.44
C VAL A 6 6.10 2.62 6.51
N VAL A 7 5.83 3.07 5.28
CA VAL A 7 6.83 3.74 4.45
C VAL A 7 6.53 5.22 4.58
N ASP A 8 7.44 5.98 5.20
CA ASP A 8 7.35 7.44 5.32
C ASP A 8 7.38 8.05 3.92
N LEU A 9 6.20 8.23 3.35
CA LEU A 9 5.99 8.75 2.01
C LEU A 9 5.31 10.11 2.13
N HIS A 10 6.12 11.17 2.09
CA HIS A 10 5.63 12.54 1.92
C HIS A 10 5.07 12.66 0.48
N VAL A 11 3.74 12.61 0.35
CA VAL A 11 3.02 12.76 -0.92
C VAL A 11 2.34 14.12 -0.91
N SER A 12 2.85 15.07 -1.70
CA SER A 12 2.17 16.35 -1.95
C SER A 12 1.22 16.23 -3.14
N THR A 13 0.03 16.81 -3.02
CA THR A 13 -1.19 16.48 -3.77
C THR A 13 -1.36 17.22 -5.11
N THR A 14 -0.29 17.44 -5.88
CA THR A 14 -0.42 18.14 -7.17
C THR A 14 0.64 17.64 -8.14
N SER A 15 0.20 17.04 -9.26
CA SER A 15 1.01 16.47 -10.34
C SER A 15 1.98 15.37 -9.91
N ILE A 16 1.61 14.11 -10.17
CA ILE A 16 2.45 12.93 -9.95
C ILE A 16 3.58 12.92 -10.99
N SER A 17 4.60 13.75 -10.78
CA SER A 17 5.93 13.52 -11.36
C SER A 17 6.64 12.56 -10.42
N VAL A 18 6.68 11.29 -10.79
CA VAL A 18 7.26 10.19 -10.00
C VAL A 18 8.78 10.35 -9.97
N PHE A 19 9.27 11.19 -9.07
CA PHE A 19 10.70 11.21 -8.76
C PHE A 19 10.98 10.04 -7.81
N VAL A 20 11.10 8.82 -8.37
CA VAL A 20 11.94 7.81 -7.70
C VAL A 20 13.31 8.44 -7.65
N LYS A 21 13.67 9.00 -6.49
CA LYS A 21 15.04 9.45 -6.23
C LYS A 21 15.89 8.20 -6.34
N ALA A 22 16.45 7.99 -7.53
CA ALA A 22 17.47 6.99 -7.78
C ALA A 22 18.62 7.37 -6.84
N THR A 23 18.61 6.78 -5.64
CA THR A 23 19.72 6.91 -4.71
C THR A 23 20.90 6.31 -5.44
N MET A 24 21.80 7.15 -5.95
CA MET A 24 23.06 6.68 -6.54
C MET A 24 23.70 5.76 -5.51
N PHE A 25 23.76 4.48 -5.88
CA PHE A 25 24.40 3.46 -5.08
C PHE A 25 25.91 3.70 -5.16
N SER A 26 26.50 4.14 -4.05
CA SER A 26 27.96 4.18 -3.91
C SER A 26 28.49 2.75 -4.07
N VAL A 27 29.55 2.59 -4.87
CA VAL A 27 30.18 1.32 -5.25
C VAL A 27 30.94 0.69 -4.06
N GLY A 28 30.29 0.57 -2.90
CA GLY A 28 30.86 0.00 -1.68
C GLY A 28 29.85 -0.93 -1.01
N ASP A 29 30.23 -2.20 -0.88
CA ASP A 29 29.49 -3.33 -0.31
C ASP A 29 28.23 -3.79 -1.04
N SER A 30 28.40 -4.80 -1.90
CA SER A 30 27.32 -5.69 -2.38
C SER A 30 26.43 -6.20 -1.23
N GLN A 31 27.02 -6.39 -0.05
CA GLN A 31 26.29 -6.80 1.15
C GLN A 31 25.25 -5.80 1.64
N SER A 32 25.47 -4.49 1.42
CA SER A 32 24.46 -3.49 1.77
C SER A 32 23.19 -3.63 0.92
N SER A 33 23.34 -4.01 -0.34
CA SER A 33 22.22 -4.21 -1.27
C SER A 33 21.46 -5.49 -1.01
N ILE A 34 22.15 -6.57 -0.66
CA ILE A 34 21.51 -7.81 -0.20
C ILE A 34 20.70 -7.55 1.07
N ARG A 35 21.27 -6.90 2.10
CA ARG A 35 20.53 -6.55 3.34
C ARG A 35 19.28 -5.69 3.07
N LYS A 36 19.37 -4.77 2.10
CA LYS A 36 18.22 -3.97 1.65
C LYS A 36 17.15 -4.85 1.02
N LEU A 37 17.55 -5.73 0.10
CA LEU A 37 16.63 -6.69 -0.53
C LEU A 37 15.94 -7.57 0.52
N GLU A 38 16.69 -8.17 1.46
CA GLU A 38 16.14 -8.99 2.55
C GLU A 38 15.11 -8.24 3.40
N SER A 39 15.39 -6.97 3.70
CA SER A 39 14.46 -6.13 4.45
C SER A 39 13.17 -5.90 3.67
N LEU A 40 13.25 -5.66 2.36
CA LEU A 40 12.07 -5.53 1.50
C LEU A 40 11.30 -6.85 1.38
N LEU A 41 11.99 -7.99 1.26
CA LEU A 41 11.36 -9.32 1.21
C LEU A 41 10.56 -9.62 2.48
N ARG A 42 11.05 -9.21 3.65
CA ARG A 42 10.31 -9.28 4.92
C ARG A 42 9.07 -8.41 4.92
N VAL A 43 9.15 -7.19 4.38
CA VAL A 43 8.01 -6.26 4.27
C VAL A 43 6.91 -6.84 3.39
N ILE A 44 7.27 -7.41 2.23
CA ILE A 44 6.29 -8.03 1.32
C ILE A 44 5.90 -9.46 1.74
N LYS A 45 6.48 -9.99 2.82
CA LYS A 45 6.27 -11.36 3.32
C LYS A 45 6.48 -12.41 2.24
N TYR A 46 7.60 -12.30 1.52
CA TYR A 46 7.95 -13.26 0.47
C TYR A 46 8.04 -14.68 1.06
N PRO A 47 7.23 -15.65 0.57
CA PRO A 47 7.16 -16.98 1.17
C PRO A 47 8.23 -17.95 0.66
N GLY A 48 8.87 -17.64 -0.47
CA GLY A 48 9.84 -18.52 -1.11
C GLY A 48 11.22 -18.47 -0.46
N CYS A 49 12.00 -19.53 -0.65
CA CYS A 49 13.42 -19.51 -0.32
C CYS A 49 14.18 -18.61 -1.31
N VAL A 50 15.12 -17.81 -0.81
CA VAL A 50 15.95 -16.93 -1.63
C VAL A 50 17.25 -17.67 -2.00
N ASN A 51 17.53 -17.79 -3.31
CA ASN A 51 18.78 -18.36 -3.78
C ASN A 51 19.92 -17.32 -3.78
N TYR A 52 20.51 -17.07 -2.61
CA TYR A 52 21.60 -16.10 -2.45
C TYR A 52 22.82 -16.38 -3.35
N SER A 53 23.16 -17.66 -3.55
CA SER A 53 24.26 -18.03 -4.45
C SER A 53 24.01 -17.63 -5.90
N GLY A 54 22.75 -17.68 -6.34
CA GLY A 54 22.33 -17.21 -7.65
C GLY A 54 22.27 -15.68 -7.72
N LEU A 55 21.82 -15.00 -6.65
CA LEU A 55 21.82 -13.54 -6.58
C LEU A 55 23.24 -12.98 -6.72
N ASP A 56 24.22 -13.55 -6.01
CA ASP A 56 25.63 -13.13 -6.05
C ASP A 56 26.23 -13.27 -7.46
N LYS A 57 25.87 -14.36 -8.16
CA LYS A 57 26.28 -14.60 -9.56
C LYS A 57 25.48 -13.78 -10.57
N GLY A 58 24.39 -13.14 -10.15
CA GLY A 58 23.48 -12.45 -11.05
C GLY A 58 22.71 -13.41 -11.96
N ASP A 59 22.42 -14.62 -11.50
CA ASP A 59 21.61 -15.61 -12.22
C ASP A 59 20.14 -15.15 -12.27
N PRO A 60 19.53 -14.93 -13.46
CA PRO A 60 18.12 -14.52 -13.57
C PRO A 60 17.14 -15.42 -12.82
N ILE A 61 17.41 -16.73 -12.72
CA ILE A 61 16.54 -17.70 -12.07
C ILE A 61 16.36 -17.38 -10.58
N ALA A 62 17.35 -16.73 -9.95
CA ALA A 62 17.25 -16.30 -8.55
C ALA A 62 16.35 -15.06 -8.35
N PHE A 63 16.21 -14.20 -9.38
CA PHE A 63 15.44 -12.95 -9.29
C PHE A 63 13.98 -13.11 -9.74
N LEU A 64 13.73 -13.96 -10.73
CA LEU A 64 12.41 -14.13 -11.35
C LEU A 64 11.30 -14.50 -10.34
N PRO A 65 11.49 -15.45 -9.41
CA PRO A 65 10.46 -15.79 -8.42
C PRO A 65 10.11 -14.62 -7.50
N ILE A 66 11.12 -13.83 -7.09
CA ILE A 66 10.93 -12.65 -6.26
C ILE A 66 10.10 -11.60 -7.00
N LEU A 67 10.45 -11.30 -8.24
CA LEU A 67 9.74 -10.32 -9.07
C LEU A 67 8.32 -10.78 -9.39
N SER A 68 8.15 -12.06 -9.73
CA SER A 68 6.83 -12.63 -9.99
C SER A 68 5.93 -12.46 -8.77
N PHE A 69 6.36 -12.96 -7.60
CA PHE A 69 5.60 -12.81 -6.37
C PHE A 69 5.22 -11.35 -6.07
N SER A 70 6.20 -10.44 -6.21
CA SER A 70 6.00 -9.02 -5.92
C SER A 70 4.89 -8.43 -6.78
N LEU A 71 4.81 -8.79 -8.06
CA LEU A 71 3.85 -8.21 -9.00
C LEU A 71 2.50 -8.93 -9.02
N THR A 72 2.46 -10.23 -8.73
CA THR A 72 1.25 -11.06 -8.90
C THR A 72 0.56 -11.42 -7.60
N SER A 73 1.30 -11.56 -6.49
CA SER A 73 0.78 -12.22 -5.29
C SER A 73 0.83 -11.32 -4.05
N PHE A 74 1.82 -10.44 -3.94
CA PHE A 74 1.94 -9.53 -2.80
C PHE A 74 0.73 -8.59 -2.66
N SER A 75 0.23 -8.05 -3.77
CA SER A 75 -0.90 -7.10 -3.77
C SER A 75 -1.96 -7.50 -4.79
N PRO A 76 -2.98 -8.30 -4.40
CA PRO A 76 -4.05 -8.72 -5.30
C PRO A 76 -4.74 -7.56 -6.05
N PRO A 77 -5.10 -6.42 -5.41
CA PRO A 77 -5.72 -5.30 -6.14
C PRO A 77 -4.80 -4.69 -7.22
N PHE A 78 -3.49 -4.77 -7.01
CA PHE A 78 -2.54 -4.30 -8.02
C PHE A 78 -2.43 -5.31 -9.17
N ALA A 79 -2.32 -6.60 -8.87
CA ALA A 79 -2.28 -7.66 -9.88
C ALA A 79 -3.55 -7.64 -10.76
N GLU A 80 -4.74 -7.50 -10.16
CA GLU A 80 -6.01 -7.34 -10.86
C GLU A 80 -6.00 -6.10 -11.77
N SER A 81 -5.46 -4.97 -11.29
CA SER A 81 -5.33 -3.77 -12.13
C SER A 81 -4.40 -3.97 -13.34
N LEU A 82 -3.38 -4.82 -13.23
CA LEU A 82 -2.52 -5.18 -14.36
C LEU A 82 -3.25 -6.07 -15.37
N VAL A 83 -4.04 -7.03 -14.89
CA VAL A 83 -4.87 -7.88 -15.76
C VAL A 83 -5.89 -7.03 -16.53
N ALA A 84 -6.53 -6.07 -15.87
CA ALA A 84 -7.52 -5.18 -16.48
C ALA A 84 -6.95 -4.34 -17.64
N VAL A 85 -5.64 -4.04 -17.62
CA VAL A 85 -4.94 -3.34 -18.73
C VAL A 85 -4.20 -4.28 -19.68
N GLY A 86 -4.44 -5.59 -19.61
CA GLY A 86 -3.85 -6.59 -20.50
C GLY A 86 -2.38 -6.93 -20.19
N LEU A 87 -1.90 -6.64 -18.98
CA LEU A 87 -0.52 -6.86 -18.52
C LEU A 87 -0.43 -8.00 -17.48
N GLU A 88 -1.19 -9.08 -17.69
CA GLU A 88 -1.14 -10.27 -16.83
C GLU A 88 0.27 -10.87 -16.77
N LEU A 89 0.80 -11.20 -15.60
CA LEU A 89 2.15 -11.74 -15.43
C LEU A 89 2.19 -13.24 -15.08
N ALA A 90 1.07 -13.80 -14.65
CA ALA A 90 0.97 -15.20 -14.21
C ALA A 90 1.12 -16.20 -15.36
N GLY A 91 1.64 -17.40 -15.06
CA GLY A 91 1.69 -18.53 -16.00
C GLY A 91 2.59 -18.33 -17.23
N LYS A 92 3.46 -17.32 -17.24
CA LYS A 92 4.34 -17.00 -18.37
C LYS A 92 5.71 -17.65 -18.26
N THR A 93 6.28 -18.03 -19.41
CA THR A 93 7.72 -18.33 -19.55
C THR A 93 8.56 -17.13 -19.11
N ASP A 94 9.79 -17.34 -18.66
CA ASP A 94 10.72 -16.29 -18.20
C ASP A 94 10.88 -15.13 -19.20
N LEU A 95 10.96 -15.45 -20.50
CA LEU A 95 11.09 -14.45 -21.56
C LEU A 95 9.83 -13.56 -21.65
N ARG A 96 8.65 -14.19 -21.72
CA ARG A 96 7.36 -13.47 -21.79
C ARG A 96 7.02 -12.72 -20.51
N PHE A 97 7.40 -13.27 -19.36
CA PHE A 97 7.32 -12.59 -18.08
C PHE A 97 8.18 -11.33 -18.11
N THR A 98 9.45 -11.44 -18.50
CA THR A 98 10.39 -10.30 -18.59
C THR A 98 9.90 -9.25 -19.60
N ASP A 99 9.36 -9.67 -20.74
CA ASP A 99 8.76 -8.75 -21.71
C ASP A 99 7.62 -7.92 -21.09
N THR A 100 6.74 -8.58 -20.33
CA THR A 100 5.59 -7.95 -19.69
C THR A 100 6.02 -7.08 -18.52
N LEU A 101 6.96 -7.54 -17.69
CA LEU A 101 7.59 -6.77 -16.60
C LEU A 101 8.08 -5.41 -17.12
N TYR A 102 8.83 -5.40 -18.22
CA TYR A 102 9.36 -4.15 -18.78
C TYR A 102 8.28 -3.24 -19.36
N LYS A 103 7.15 -3.78 -19.84
CA LYS A 103 5.98 -2.96 -20.21
C LYS A 103 5.35 -2.35 -18.97
N VAL A 104 5.10 -3.14 -17.91
CA VAL A 104 4.57 -2.64 -16.63
C VAL A 104 5.44 -1.51 -16.08
N LEU A 105 6.76 -1.67 -16.08
CA LEU A 105 7.66 -0.62 -15.59
C LEU A 105 7.53 0.70 -16.35
N ARG A 106 7.41 0.66 -17.67
CA ARG A 106 7.32 1.89 -18.49
C ARG A 106 5.91 2.49 -18.51
N ASP A 107 4.92 1.63 -18.65
CA ASP A 107 3.56 2.06 -18.98
C ASP A 107 2.75 2.34 -17.71
N VAL A 108 3.02 1.61 -16.61
CA VAL A 108 2.30 1.75 -15.33
C VAL A 108 3.11 2.57 -14.32
N PHE A 109 4.41 2.31 -14.20
CA PHE A 109 5.26 2.99 -13.21
C PHE A 109 6.03 4.18 -13.77
N HIS A 110 6.05 4.37 -15.09
CA HIS A 110 6.89 5.36 -15.77
C HIS A 110 8.38 5.29 -15.35
N TYR A 111 8.82 4.09 -14.97
CA TYR A 111 10.17 3.79 -14.55
C TYR A 111 11.01 3.39 -15.77
N LYS A 112 12.20 3.99 -15.88
CA LYS A 112 13.19 3.65 -16.91
C LYS A 112 14.15 2.59 -16.38
N PRO A 113 14.10 1.33 -16.86
CA PRO A 113 14.96 0.27 -16.37
C PRO A 113 16.45 0.56 -16.58
N ILE A 114 17.27 0.27 -15.56
CA ILE A 114 18.73 0.41 -15.61
C ILE A 114 19.42 -0.73 -16.38
N LEU A 115 18.71 -1.83 -16.61
CA LEU A 115 19.17 -2.98 -17.40
C LEU A 115 18.26 -3.13 -18.62
N SER A 116 18.79 -3.63 -19.72
CA SER A 116 17.98 -4.15 -20.81
C SER A 116 17.43 -5.54 -20.47
N LYS A 117 16.38 -5.99 -21.17
CA LYS A 117 15.81 -7.33 -21.02
C LYS A 117 16.87 -8.43 -21.17
N GLN A 118 17.74 -8.29 -22.17
CA GLN A 118 18.83 -9.23 -22.42
C GLN A 118 19.82 -9.25 -21.27
N GLN A 119 20.26 -8.09 -20.77
CA GLN A 119 21.16 -8.02 -19.63
C GLN A 119 20.53 -8.58 -18.34
N PHE A 120 19.21 -8.45 -18.19
CA PHE A 120 18.49 -9.07 -17.08
C PHE A 120 18.47 -10.60 -17.19
N LEU A 121 18.28 -11.15 -18.39
CA LEU A 121 18.22 -12.60 -18.64
C LEU A 121 19.60 -13.27 -18.79
N GLN A 122 20.68 -12.51 -18.87
CA GLN A 122 22.05 -13.05 -18.89
C GLN A 122 22.62 -13.17 -17.48
N SER A 123 23.37 -14.24 -17.17
CA SER A 123 24.11 -14.32 -15.91
C SER A 123 25.09 -13.14 -15.74
N GLY A 124 25.35 -12.72 -14.49
CA GLY A 124 26.13 -11.53 -14.17
C GLY A 124 25.26 -10.31 -13.86
N PHE A 125 25.88 -9.12 -13.82
CA PHE A 125 25.22 -7.86 -13.41
C PHE A 125 24.52 -7.92 -12.05
N SER A 126 24.98 -8.79 -11.13
CA SER A 126 24.34 -9.09 -9.84
C SER A 126 23.93 -7.83 -9.09
N GLN A 127 24.87 -6.91 -8.89
CA GLN A 127 24.64 -5.66 -8.17
C GLN A 127 23.51 -4.81 -8.80
N ARG A 128 23.51 -4.68 -10.13
CA ARG A 128 22.47 -3.93 -10.84
C ARG A 128 21.12 -4.64 -10.76
N LYS A 129 21.10 -5.98 -10.83
CA LYS A 129 19.86 -6.76 -10.70
C LYS A 129 19.27 -6.70 -9.30
N ILE A 130 20.11 -6.73 -8.26
CA ILE A 130 19.67 -6.56 -6.87
C ILE A 130 19.05 -5.16 -6.71
N SER A 131 19.72 -4.11 -7.20
CA SER A 131 19.18 -2.75 -7.15
C SER A 131 17.86 -2.64 -7.93
N PHE A 132 17.82 -3.16 -9.15
CA PHE A 132 16.62 -3.17 -9.99
C PHE A 132 15.46 -3.90 -9.31
N THR A 133 15.73 -5.03 -8.65
CA THR A 133 14.72 -5.78 -7.90
C THR A 133 14.20 -4.99 -6.69
N CYS A 134 15.10 -4.33 -5.94
CA CYS A 134 14.71 -3.45 -4.85
C CYS A 134 13.81 -2.32 -5.33
N ASP A 135 14.14 -1.68 -6.46
CA ASP A 135 13.34 -0.59 -7.03
C ASP A 135 11.94 -1.07 -7.38
N ILE A 136 11.82 -2.23 -8.03
CA ILE A 136 10.52 -2.83 -8.39
C ILE A 136 9.67 -3.11 -7.16
N ILE A 137 10.25 -3.70 -6.11
CA ILE A 137 9.50 -3.98 -4.86
C ILE A 137 8.99 -2.68 -4.23
N ASN A 138 9.80 -1.62 -4.21
CA ASN A 138 9.38 -0.33 -3.67
C ASN A 138 8.27 0.33 -4.51
N LEU A 139 8.37 0.27 -5.84
CA LEU A 139 7.32 0.75 -6.74
C LEU A 139 5.99 0.05 -6.46
N VAL A 140 6.02 -1.27 -6.30
CA VAL A 140 4.81 -2.05 -5.97
C VAL A 140 4.28 -1.70 -4.59
N LEU A 141 5.14 -1.57 -3.57
CA LEU A 141 4.75 -1.16 -2.21
C LEU A 141 4.03 0.20 -2.22
N GLN A 142 4.57 1.16 -2.96
CA GLN A 142 3.96 2.47 -3.12
C GLN A 142 2.58 2.38 -3.77
N ARG A 143 2.47 1.62 -4.86
CA ARG A 143 1.19 1.43 -5.56
C ARG A 143 0.16 0.71 -4.71
N HIS A 144 0.57 -0.32 -3.97
CA HIS A 144 -0.28 -1.01 -3.00
C HIS A 144 -0.86 -0.05 -1.96
N CYS A 145 -0.03 0.84 -1.41
CA CYS A 145 -0.47 1.85 -0.45
C CYS A 145 -1.46 2.86 -1.07
N GLN A 146 -1.24 3.27 -2.32
CA GLN A 146 -2.16 4.16 -3.04
C GLN A 146 -3.54 3.51 -3.21
N LEU A 147 -3.59 2.25 -3.67
CA LEU A 147 -4.83 1.52 -3.88
C LEU A 147 -5.61 1.30 -2.57
N LYS A 148 -4.91 1.01 -1.46
CA LYS A 148 -5.52 0.92 -0.12
C LYS A 148 -6.14 2.24 0.36
N LYS A 149 -5.52 3.38 0.05
CA LYS A 149 -6.05 4.70 0.42
C LYS A 149 -7.30 5.06 -0.38
N VAL A 150 -7.34 4.73 -1.67
CA VAL A 150 -8.52 4.95 -2.53
C VAL A 150 -9.70 4.11 -2.05
N SER A 151 -9.47 2.84 -1.71
CA SER A 151 -10.53 1.96 -1.18
C SER A 151 -11.15 2.47 0.13
N ARG A 152 -10.37 3.12 1.02
CA ARG A 152 -10.91 3.72 2.26
C ARG A 152 -11.70 5.00 2.04
N LYS A 153 -11.40 5.79 1.01
CA LYS A 153 -12.13 7.02 0.70
C LYS A 153 -13.45 6.76 -0.05
N ALA A 154 -13.51 5.69 -0.83
CA ALA A 154 -14.71 5.32 -1.58
C ALA A 154 -15.89 4.81 -0.70
N PHE A 155 -15.67 4.57 0.60
CA PHE A 155 -16.71 4.08 1.52
C PHE A 155 -17.35 5.18 2.39
N VAL A 156 -17.05 6.47 2.17
CA VAL A 156 -17.84 7.55 2.77
C VAL A 156 -19.02 7.82 1.83
N VAL A 157 -20.11 7.07 2.03
CA VAL A 157 -21.41 7.38 1.44
C VAL A 157 -21.98 8.56 2.23
N ASP A 158 -21.94 9.76 1.65
CA ASP A 158 -22.74 10.89 2.10
C ASP A 158 -24.21 10.52 1.94
N HIS A 159 -24.90 10.31 3.07
CA HIS A 159 -26.35 10.31 3.10
C HIS A 159 -26.83 11.76 3.18
N GLU A 160 -26.85 12.44 2.03
CA GLU A 160 -27.49 13.74 1.85
C GLU A 160 -29.02 13.53 1.84
N GLU A 161 -29.72 13.79 2.94
CA GLU A 161 -31.19 13.98 2.91
C GLU A 161 -31.53 15.47 2.98
N ASN A 162 -31.79 16.00 1.79
CA ASN A 162 -32.36 17.30 1.53
C ASN A 162 -33.87 17.30 1.86
N ARG A 163 -34.33 18.14 2.79
CA ARG A 163 -35.70 18.69 2.74
C ARG A 163 -35.74 20.19 2.98
N VAL A 164 -36.35 20.85 2.01
CA VAL A 164 -36.52 22.29 1.80
C VAL A 164 -37.60 22.90 2.72
N ARG A 165 -37.30 24.14 3.16
CA ARG A 165 -38.11 25.33 3.56
C ARG A 165 -39.65 25.23 3.37
N ILE A 166 -40.51 25.83 4.21
CA ILE A 166 -40.84 27.27 4.25
C ILE A 166 -41.67 27.63 5.53
N SER A 167 -41.21 28.69 6.22
CA SER A 167 -41.87 29.86 6.86
C SER A 167 -43.30 29.85 7.44
N ASN A 168 -43.45 30.21 8.73
CA ASN A 168 -43.97 31.51 9.26
C ASN A 168 -44.72 31.44 10.61
N SER A 169 -44.35 32.37 11.50
CA SER A 169 -45.12 33.07 12.56
C SER A 169 -45.91 32.29 13.63
N SER A 170 -45.57 32.52 14.92
CA SER A 170 -46.45 33.28 15.83
C SER A 170 -45.83 33.41 17.23
N LEU A 171 -45.70 34.66 17.67
CA LEU A 171 -45.48 35.10 19.06
C LEU A 171 -46.51 34.52 20.02
N LYS A 172 -46.08 34.14 21.24
CA LYS A 172 -46.73 34.46 22.54
C LYS A 172 -45.68 34.34 23.66
N GLU A 173 -45.43 35.44 24.36
CA GLU A 173 -44.83 35.49 25.70
C GLU A 173 -45.72 34.76 26.72
N THR A 174 -45.16 34.25 27.82
CA THR A 174 -45.40 34.77 29.21
C THR A 174 -44.77 33.87 30.30
N LEU A 175 -43.83 34.48 31.03
CA LEU A 175 -43.62 34.52 32.48
C LEU A 175 -44.27 33.45 33.41
N SER A 176 -43.47 32.95 34.37
CA SER A 176 -43.73 32.91 35.83
C SER A 176 -43.01 31.70 36.48
N SER A 177 -41.83 31.87 37.07
CA SER A 177 -41.54 32.28 38.47
C SER A 177 -41.77 31.21 39.55
N HIS A 178 -40.66 30.92 40.27
CA HIS A 178 -40.56 30.66 41.73
C HIS A 178 -41.09 29.31 42.27
N ASN A 179 -40.57 28.66 43.30
CA ASN A 179 -39.42 28.79 44.22
C ASN A 179 -39.44 27.51 45.11
N VAL A 180 -38.46 27.38 46.04
CA VAL A 180 -38.51 26.59 47.30
C VAL A 180 -38.13 25.10 47.17
N ALA A 181 -36.94 24.61 47.57
CA ALA A 181 -36.21 24.57 48.84
C ALA A 181 -36.54 23.35 49.76
N ARG A 182 -35.49 22.93 50.49
CA ARG A 182 -35.40 21.98 51.63
C ARG A 182 -35.45 20.48 51.28
N VAL A 183 -34.43 19.66 51.57
CA VAL A 183 -33.64 19.35 52.80
C VAL A 183 -34.41 18.51 53.83
N SER A 184 -33.81 17.34 54.08
CA SER A 184 -33.85 16.43 55.25
C SER A 184 -34.84 15.28 55.31
N HIS A 185 -34.25 14.08 55.23
CA HIS A 185 -34.32 12.95 56.17
C HIS A 185 -35.66 12.58 56.83
N THR A 186 -36.04 11.31 56.67
CA THR A 186 -36.26 10.38 57.80
C THR A 186 -36.20 8.93 57.33
N GLU A 187 -35.45 8.13 58.09
CA GLU A 187 -35.52 6.66 58.14
C GLU A 187 -36.90 6.19 58.59
N VAL A 188 -37.40 5.05 58.11
CA VAL A 188 -37.58 3.81 58.90
C VAL A 188 -38.23 2.68 58.08
N ASN A 189 -37.50 1.57 58.04
CA ASN A 189 -37.89 0.23 58.47
C ASN A 189 -39.06 -0.55 57.80
N SER A 190 -38.65 -1.72 57.32
CA SER A 190 -39.20 -3.06 57.60
C SER A 190 -40.27 -3.72 56.72
N SER A 191 -39.91 -4.98 56.46
CA SER A 191 -40.70 -6.23 56.47
C SER A 191 -41.51 -6.62 55.24
N ASP A 192 -40.95 -7.62 54.55
CA ASP A 192 -41.45 -8.98 54.39
C ASP A 192 -42.68 -9.27 53.53
N ILE A 193 -42.74 -10.57 53.15
CA ILE A 193 -43.80 -11.37 52.51
C ILE A 193 -43.52 -11.53 51.00
N SER A 194 -43.16 -12.68 50.44
CA SER A 194 -43.31 -14.11 50.83
C SER A 194 -42.17 -14.98 50.31
#